data_AF-A0AAW5TX33-F1
#
_entry.id   AF-A0AAW5TX33-F1
#
_cell.length_a   1.000
_cell.length_b   1.000
_cell.length_c   1.000
_cell.angle_alpha   90.00
_cell.angle_beta   90.00
_cell.angle_gamma   90.00
#
_symmetry.space_group_name_H-M   'P 1'
#
loop_
_entity.id
_entity.type
_entity.pdbx_description
1 polymer ?
#
loop_
_entity_poly.entity_id
_entity_poly.type
_entity_poly.pdbx_seq_one_letter_code
_entity_poly.pdbx_strand_id
1 'polypeptide(L)'
;MNKEDRNSFRKEMLGKLEEQWAKSNSPKDDLFYYHPSEDKIVLSHALFWVMTQNIKGKVGKEKYFLLLRQYQEEMLEAWLTESSDFKDLLHYCNVIYNTLPMILRGVYNFSIDKDARRLGAICVVAGGYGGDMKEEKANELLDDIDFYYNKVKCRKIEQMLPTLNKLVVAEQQSWMGSM
;
A
#
# COMPACT_ATOMS: atom_id res chain seq x y z
N MET A 1 -11.26 -8.16 22.38
CA MET A 1 -10.03 -7.36 22.56
C MET A 1 -10.44 -5.89 22.57
N ASN A 2 -10.15 -5.16 23.65
CA ASN A 2 -10.49 -3.73 23.73
C ASN A 2 -9.57 -2.92 22.78
N LYS A 3 -9.77 -1.60 22.67
CA LYS A 3 -8.96 -0.74 21.76
C LYS A 3 -7.48 -0.74 22.16
N GLU A 4 -7.19 -0.67 23.46
CA GLU A 4 -5.84 -0.59 24.00
C GLU A 4 -5.04 -1.88 23.77
N ASP A 5 -5.64 -3.04 24.07
CA ASP A 5 -5.07 -4.36 23.80
C ASP A 5 -4.76 -4.53 22.31
N ARG A 6 -5.66 -4.06 21.43
CA ARG A 6 -5.47 -4.11 19.99
C ARG A 6 -4.30 -3.25 19.56
N ASN A 7 -4.21 -2.03 20.06
CA ASN A 7 -3.13 -1.11 19.73
C ASN A 7 -1.78 -1.62 20.25
N SER A 8 -1.76 -2.19 21.46
CA SER A 8 -0.57 -2.83 22.02
C SER A 8 -0.10 -4.01 21.15
N PHE A 9 -1.02 -4.90 20.77
CA PHE A 9 -0.72 -6.03 19.89
C PHE A 9 -0.20 -5.59 18.52
N ARG A 10 -0.82 -4.56 17.92
CA ARG A 10 -0.37 -3.96 16.65
C ARG A 10 1.06 -3.48 16.77
N LYS A 11 1.35 -2.70 17.81
CA LYS A 11 2.66 -2.12 18.06
C LYS A 11 3.73 -3.20 18.26
N GLU A 12 3.44 -4.25 19.01
CA GLU A 12 4.39 -5.36 19.22
C GLU A 12 4.70 -6.11 17.91
N MET A 13 3.66 -6.47 17.14
CA MET A 13 3.83 -7.19 15.89
C MET A 13 4.58 -6.36 14.84
N LEU A 14 4.26 -5.07 14.75
CA LEU A 14 4.88 -4.17 13.77
C LEU A 14 6.30 -3.79 14.16
N GLY A 15 6.59 -3.61 15.46
CA GLY A 15 7.95 -3.41 15.94
C GLY A 15 8.88 -4.55 15.53
N LYS A 16 8.40 -5.81 15.60
CA LYS A 16 9.18 -6.97 15.12
C LYS A 16 9.42 -6.95 13.60
N LEU A 17 8.42 -6.55 12.82
CA LEU A 17 8.54 -6.42 11.36
C LEU A 17 9.52 -5.31 10.99
N GLU A 18 9.44 -4.17 11.66
CA GLU A 18 10.32 -3.02 11.45
C GLU A 18 11.77 -3.34 11.84
N GLU A 19 11.99 -3.96 13.00
CA GLU A 19 13.32 -4.44 13.42
C GLU A 19 13.91 -5.44 12.42
N GLN A 20 13.08 -6.35 11.89
CA GLN A 20 13.53 -7.31 10.88
C GLN A 20 13.88 -6.61 9.56
N TRP A 21 13.09 -5.63 9.14
CA TRP A 21 13.34 -4.86 7.93
C TRP A 21 14.64 -4.05 8.06
N ALA A 22 14.86 -3.39 9.20
CA ALA A 22 16.04 -2.56 9.46
C ALA A 22 17.37 -3.34 9.50
N LYS A 23 17.36 -4.66 9.70
CA LYS A 23 18.58 -5.50 9.69
C LYS A 23 19.25 -5.60 8.32
N SER A 24 18.50 -5.40 7.25
CA SER A 24 18.99 -5.60 5.87
C SER A 24 18.66 -4.45 4.93
N ASN A 25 18.03 -3.39 5.44
CA ASN A 25 17.64 -2.21 4.68
C ASN A 25 18.10 -0.94 5.41
N SER A 26 18.40 0.08 4.62
CA SER A 26 18.72 1.44 5.08
C SER A 26 17.50 2.35 4.88
N PRO A 27 17.51 3.57 5.43
CA PRO A 27 16.42 4.53 5.18
C PRO A 27 16.16 4.80 3.70
N LYS A 28 17.19 4.69 2.84
CA LYS A 28 17.05 4.90 1.39
C LYS A 28 16.28 3.79 0.67
N ASP A 29 16.15 2.63 1.32
CA ASP A 29 15.40 1.49 0.81
C ASP A 29 13.91 1.59 1.19
N ASP A 30 13.52 2.58 2.00
CA ASP A 30 12.12 2.91 2.23
C ASP A 30 11.47 3.40 0.93
N LEU A 31 10.33 2.81 0.56
CA LEU A 31 9.62 3.13 -0.69
C LEU A 31 9.19 4.61 -0.76
N PHE A 32 9.02 5.26 0.39
CA PHE A 32 8.60 6.65 0.49
C PHE A 32 9.75 7.61 0.78
N TYR A 33 11.01 7.15 0.81
CA TYR A 33 12.18 7.98 1.15
C TYR A 33 12.28 9.26 0.32
N TYR A 34 12.02 9.18 -1.00
CA TYR A 34 12.10 10.32 -1.92
C TYR A 34 10.79 11.12 -2.03
N HIS A 35 9.71 10.66 -1.38
CA HIS A 35 8.41 11.32 -1.39
C HIS A 35 7.85 11.44 0.03
N PRO A 36 8.52 12.18 0.95
CA PRO A 36 8.15 12.24 2.37
C PRO A 36 6.87 13.05 2.65
N SER A 37 6.19 13.55 1.63
CA SER A 37 4.92 14.27 1.78
C SER A 37 3.85 13.30 2.28
N GLU A 38 3.26 13.60 3.45
CA GLU A 38 2.20 12.80 4.06
C GLU A 38 1.05 12.54 3.08
N ASP A 39 0.57 13.59 2.41
CA ASP A 39 -0.49 13.51 1.39
C ASP A 39 -0.15 12.56 0.24
N LYS A 40 1.09 12.60 -0.26
CA LYS A 40 1.53 11.71 -1.34
C LYS A 40 1.67 10.26 -0.87
N ILE A 41 2.05 10.04 0.39
CA ILE A 41 2.10 8.70 0.99
C ILE A 41 0.67 8.17 1.17
N VAL A 42 -0.26 8.98 1.69
CA VAL A 42 -1.69 8.63 1.80
C VAL A 42 -2.25 8.29 0.42
N LEU A 43 -1.96 9.10 -0.61
CA LEU A 43 -2.39 8.83 -1.98
C LEU A 43 -1.82 7.50 -2.52
N SER A 44 -0.55 7.22 -2.24
CA SER A 44 0.08 5.95 -2.63
C SER A 44 -0.62 4.74 -2.00
N HIS A 45 -1.02 4.86 -0.73
CA HIS A 45 -1.83 3.83 -0.07
C HIS A 45 -3.24 3.73 -0.64
N ALA A 46 -3.91 4.85 -0.94
CA ALA A 46 -5.23 4.84 -1.57
C ALA A 46 -5.20 4.18 -2.96
N LEU A 47 -4.19 4.51 -3.78
CA LEU A 47 -3.93 3.87 -5.08
C LEU A 47 -3.79 2.36 -4.92
N PHE A 48 -2.90 1.92 -4.03
CA PHE A 48 -2.70 0.50 -3.78
C PHE A 48 -3.98 -0.18 -3.28
N TRP A 49 -4.68 0.41 -2.32
CA TRP A 49 -5.89 -0.17 -1.74
C TRP A 49 -6.97 -0.39 -2.80
N VAL A 50 -7.19 0.57 -3.70
CA VAL A 50 -8.14 0.46 -4.83
C VAL A 50 -7.66 -0.58 -5.85
N MET A 51 -6.40 -0.51 -6.28
CA MET A 51 -5.84 -1.41 -7.31
C MET A 51 -5.85 -2.88 -6.88
N THR A 52 -5.86 -3.15 -5.58
CA THR A 52 -5.79 -4.50 -5.03
C THR A 52 -7.13 -5.10 -4.61
N GLN A 53 -8.25 -4.37 -4.73
CA GLN A 53 -9.59 -4.86 -4.33
C GLN A 53 -10.00 -6.18 -5.02
N ASN A 54 -9.50 -6.43 -6.23
CA ASN A 54 -9.85 -7.59 -7.04
C ASN A 54 -8.82 -8.72 -7.02
N ILE A 55 -7.77 -8.64 -6.18
CA ILE A 55 -6.79 -9.72 -6.04
C ILE A 55 -7.43 -10.91 -5.35
N LYS A 56 -7.33 -12.09 -5.97
CA LYS A 56 -7.92 -13.36 -5.51
C LYS A 56 -6.84 -14.42 -5.32
N GLY A 57 -7.25 -15.66 -5.11
CA GLY A 57 -6.35 -16.81 -5.05
C GLY A 57 -5.53 -16.88 -3.77
N LYS A 58 -4.37 -17.54 -3.84
CA LYS A 58 -3.48 -17.77 -2.69
C LYS A 58 -2.90 -16.46 -2.15
N VAL A 59 -2.42 -15.60 -3.06
CA VAL A 59 -1.85 -14.29 -2.74
C VAL A 59 -2.87 -13.39 -2.04
N GLY A 60 -4.12 -13.37 -2.52
CA GLY A 60 -5.19 -12.61 -1.88
C GLY A 60 -5.56 -13.07 -0.46
N LYS A 61 -5.09 -14.25 -0.03
CA LYS A 61 -5.32 -14.80 1.31
C LYS A 61 -4.11 -14.67 2.24
N GLU A 62 -3.01 -14.08 1.76
CA GLU A 62 -1.81 -13.86 2.55
C GLU A 62 -2.10 -12.91 3.72
N LYS A 63 -1.68 -13.31 4.93
CA LYS A 63 -2.04 -12.61 6.16
C LYS A 63 -1.56 -11.15 6.16
N TYR A 64 -0.32 -10.91 5.72
CA TYR A 64 0.26 -9.57 5.67
C TYR A 64 -0.46 -8.66 4.66
N PHE A 65 -0.91 -9.21 3.53
CA PHE A 65 -1.63 -8.46 2.51
C PHE A 65 -3.04 -8.08 2.99
N LEU A 66 -3.75 -9.03 3.62
CA LEU A 66 -5.05 -8.76 4.24
C LEU A 66 -4.92 -7.72 5.36
N LEU A 67 -3.87 -7.81 6.18
CA LEU A 67 -3.60 -6.87 7.26
C LEU A 67 -3.33 -5.46 6.73
N LEU A 68 -2.47 -5.33 5.70
CA LEU A 68 -2.19 -4.05 5.05
C LEU A 68 -3.48 -3.43 4.52
N ARG A 69 -4.31 -4.20 3.80
CA ARG A 69 -5.57 -3.67 3.26
C ARG A 69 -6.53 -3.19 4.35
N GLN A 70 -6.59 -3.91 5.47
CA GLN A 70 -7.38 -3.49 6.63
C GLN A 70 -6.85 -2.19 7.21
N TYR A 71 -5.54 -2.08 7.46
CA TYR A 71 -4.97 -0.86 8.03
C TYR A 71 -5.04 0.33 7.09
N GLN A 72 -4.96 0.11 5.77
CA GLN A 72 -5.17 1.18 4.80
C GLN A 72 -6.60 1.71 4.83
N GLU A 73 -7.60 0.83 4.95
CA GLU A 73 -9.00 1.27 5.09
C GLU A 73 -9.20 2.05 6.39
N GLU A 74 -8.70 1.54 7.53
CA GLU A 74 -8.74 2.23 8.82
C GLU A 74 -7.96 3.57 8.79
N MET A 75 -6.81 3.61 8.10
CA MET A 75 -5.98 4.81 7.95
C MET A 75 -6.70 5.88 7.13
N LEU A 76 -7.33 5.50 6.01
CA LEU A 76 -8.09 6.44 5.19
C LEU A 76 -9.33 6.97 5.93
N GLU A 77 -10.01 6.13 6.71
CA GLU A 77 -11.09 6.58 7.59
C GLU A 77 -10.58 7.58 8.64
N ALA A 78 -9.44 7.27 9.28
CA ALA A 78 -8.82 8.15 10.25
C ALA A 78 -8.35 9.49 9.64
N TRP A 79 -7.85 9.46 8.40
CA TRP A 79 -7.46 10.66 7.65
C TRP A 79 -8.67 11.55 7.36
N LEU A 80 -9.76 10.98 6.83
CA LEU A 80 -11.01 11.71 6.53
C LEU A 80 -11.69 12.32 7.75
N THR A 81 -11.52 11.70 8.92
CA THR A 81 -12.17 12.11 10.16
C THR A 81 -11.25 12.91 11.08
N GLU A 82 -10.04 13.24 10.62
CA GLU A 82 -8.99 13.91 11.40
C GLU A 82 -8.72 13.20 12.75
N SER A 83 -8.83 11.88 12.77
CA SER A 83 -8.66 11.06 13.96
C SER A 83 -7.22 11.10 14.46
N SER A 84 -7.04 11.16 15.78
CA SER A 84 -5.72 11.07 16.43
C SER A 84 -4.97 9.77 16.11
N ASP A 85 -5.69 8.72 15.73
CA ASP A 85 -5.11 7.40 15.40
C ASP A 85 -4.42 7.39 14.02
N PHE A 86 -4.61 8.42 13.19
CA PHE A 86 -4.12 8.45 11.80
C PHE A 86 -2.60 8.22 11.71
N LYS A 87 -1.79 8.89 12.53
CA LYS A 87 -0.32 8.77 12.46
C LYS A 87 0.18 7.36 12.77
N ASP A 88 -0.42 6.71 13.76
CA ASP A 88 -0.08 5.33 14.11
C ASP A 88 -0.50 4.38 12.97
N LEU A 89 -1.71 4.56 12.42
CA LEU A 89 -2.22 3.75 11.31
C LEU A 89 -1.40 3.93 10.02
N LEU A 90 -0.99 5.16 9.70
CA LEU A 90 -0.11 5.44 8.57
C LEU A 90 1.24 4.77 8.75
N HIS A 91 1.85 4.91 9.93
CA HIS A 91 3.11 4.23 10.25
C HIS A 91 2.98 2.69 10.09
N TYR A 92 1.88 2.12 10.58
CA TYR A 92 1.59 0.69 10.43
C TYR A 92 1.45 0.27 8.96
N CYS A 93 0.79 1.10 8.14
CA CYS A 93 0.72 0.89 6.71
C CYS A 93 2.12 0.89 6.08
N ASN A 94 2.94 1.89 6.39
CA ASN A 94 4.29 2.04 5.84
C ASN A 94 5.18 0.82 6.15
N VAL A 95 5.20 0.34 7.40
CA VAL A 95 5.99 -0.82 7.82
C VAL A 95 5.60 -2.08 7.03
N ILE A 96 4.29 -2.36 6.90
CA ILE A 96 3.84 -3.54 6.15
C ILE A 96 4.10 -3.36 4.65
N TYR A 97 3.92 -2.14 4.12
CA TYR A 97 4.12 -1.85 2.71
C TYR A 97 5.58 -2.01 2.29
N ASN A 98 6.53 -1.53 3.10
CA ASN A 98 7.97 -1.68 2.87
C ASN A 98 8.44 -3.14 2.94
N THR A 99 7.79 -3.97 3.76
CA THR A 99 8.13 -5.40 3.88
C THR A 99 7.46 -6.27 2.81
N LEU A 100 6.33 -5.83 2.25
CA LEU A 100 5.50 -6.61 1.32
C LEU A 100 6.27 -7.12 0.08
N PRO A 101 7.04 -6.29 -0.68
CA PRO A 101 7.81 -6.78 -1.82
C PRO A 101 8.85 -7.83 -1.45
N MET A 102 9.51 -7.69 -0.30
CA MET A 102 10.51 -8.67 0.18
C MET A 102 9.86 -10.02 0.48
N ILE A 103 8.71 -10.00 1.18
CA ILE A 103 7.96 -11.21 1.51
C ILE A 103 7.47 -11.90 0.24
N LEU A 104 6.91 -11.15 -0.72
CA LEU A 104 6.42 -11.72 -1.98
C LEU A 104 7.53 -12.41 -2.76
N ARG A 105 8.71 -11.79 -2.88
CA ARG A 105 9.86 -12.39 -3.58
C ARG A 105 10.47 -13.58 -2.82
N GLY A 106 10.34 -13.62 -1.50
CA GLY A 106 10.81 -14.75 -0.70
C GLY A 106 9.89 -15.98 -0.74
N VAL A 107 8.59 -15.77 -0.98
CA VAL A 107 7.57 -16.84 -0.94
C VAL A 107 7.15 -17.32 -2.33
N TYR A 108 7.22 -16.45 -3.34
CA TYR A 108 6.69 -16.71 -4.68
C TYR A 108 7.77 -16.59 -5.76
N ASN A 109 7.67 -17.43 -6.79
CA ASN A 109 8.47 -17.30 -7.99
C ASN A 109 7.74 -16.40 -8.98
N PHE A 110 8.19 -15.16 -9.13
CA PHE A 110 7.51 -14.20 -9.98
C PHE A 110 7.44 -14.60 -11.45
N SER A 111 8.27 -15.52 -11.96
CA SER A 111 8.14 -16.00 -13.35
C SER A 111 6.89 -16.90 -13.53
N ILE A 112 6.50 -17.61 -12.48
CA ILE A 112 5.41 -18.60 -12.50
C ILE A 112 4.13 -18.01 -11.86
N ASP A 113 4.28 -17.36 -10.72
CA ASP A 113 3.20 -16.86 -9.88
C ASP A 113 2.69 -15.49 -10.35
N LYS A 114 1.83 -15.51 -11.37
CA LYS A 114 1.30 -14.29 -12.02
C LYS A 114 0.62 -13.32 -11.06
N ASP A 115 -0.12 -13.84 -10.07
CA ASP A 115 -0.82 -13.01 -9.08
C ASP A 115 0.15 -12.31 -8.13
N ALA A 116 1.21 -13.01 -7.70
CA ALA A 116 2.24 -12.45 -6.83
C ALA A 116 3.06 -11.39 -7.58
N ARG A 117 3.43 -11.70 -8.83
CA ARG A 117 4.09 -10.74 -9.74
C ARG A 117 3.23 -9.50 -9.96
N ARG A 118 1.91 -9.68 -10.13
CA ARG A 118 0.97 -8.56 -10.31
C ARG A 118 0.87 -7.73 -9.04
N LEU A 119 0.72 -8.34 -7.87
CA LEU A 119 0.69 -7.63 -6.59
C LEU A 119 1.98 -6.83 -6.37
N GLY A 120 3.14 -7.44 -6.61
CA GLY A 120 4.42 -6.75 -6.51
C GLY A 120 4.50 -5.52 -7.44
N ALA A 121 4.05 -5.66 -8.69
CA ALA A 121 4.06 -4.55 -9.64
C ALA A 121 3.07 -3.43 -9.22
N ILE A 122 1.93 -3.79 -8.61
CA ILE A 122 1.02 -2.82 -8.01
C ILE A 122 1.71 -2.06 -6.86
N CYS A 123 2.53 -2.71 -6.01
CA CYS A 123 3.29 -2.01 -4.97
C CYS A 123 4.20 -0.92 -5.56
N VAL A 124 4.97 -1.27 -6.59
CA VAL A 124 5.90 -0.32 -7.23
C VAL A 124 5.14 0.82 -7.91
N VAL A 125 4.10 0.48 -8.69
CA VAL A 125 3.31 1.49 -9.39
C VAL A 125 2.59 2.42 -8.41
N ALA A 126 1.94 1.89 -7.37
CA ALA A 126 1.20 2.75 -6.44
C ALA A 126 2.13 3.64 -5.60
N GLY A 127 3.28 3.11 -5.14
CA GLY A 127 4.29 3.89 -4.42
C GLY A 127 4.94 4.98 -5.27
N GLY A 128 5.40 4.63 -6.47
CA GLY A 128 6.04 5.58 -7.38
C GLY A 128 5.05 6.57 -8.00
N TYR A 129 3.94 6.09 -8.56
CA TYR A 129 2.96 6.94 -9.25
C TYR A 129 2.29 7.94 -8.29
N GLY A 130 2.04 7.56 -7.03
CA GLY A 130 1.55 8.50 -6.01
C GLY A 130 2.58 9.56 -5.65
N GLY A 131 3.85 9.16 -5.49
CA GLY A 131 4.96 10.07 -5.18
C GLY A 131 5.30 11.07 -6.29
N ASP A 132 5.38 10.59 -7.54
CA ASP A 132 5.71 11.37 -8.73
C ASP A 132 4.54 12.21 -9.26
N MET A 133 3.33 12.01 -8.72
CA MET A 133 2.16 12.75 -9.16
C MET A 133 2.35 14.25 -8.96
N LYS A 134 1.95 15.02 -9.99
CA LYS A 134 1.86 16.48 -9.87
C LYS A 134 0.90 16.84 -8.75
N GLU A 135 1.26 17.85 -7.98
CA GLU A 135 0.54 18.26 -6.78
C GLU A 135 -0.93 18.57 -7.08
N GLU A 136 -1.24 19.27 -8.18
CA GLU A 136 -2.64 19.58 -8.52
C GLU A 136 -3.47 18.31 -8.70
N LYS A 137 -2.91 17.29 -9.37
CA LYS A 137 -3.60 16.03 -9.60
C LYS A 137 -3.66 15.18 -8.33
N ALA A 138 -2.63 15.22 -7.49
CA ALA A 138 -2.63 14.53 -6.20
C ALA A 138 -3.74 15.06 -5.30
N ASN A 139 -3.83 16.38 -5.15
CA ASN A 139 -4.88 17.04 -4.36
C ASN A 139 -6.27 16.72 -4.93
N GLU A 140 -6.44 16.76 -6.26
CA GLU A 140 -7.70 16.44 -6.92
C GLU A 140 -8.20 15.00 -6.65
N LEU A 141 -7.28 14.06 -6.40
CA LEU A 141 -7.61 12.67 -6.05
C LEU A 141 -7.82 12.48 -4.54
N LEU A 142 -7.05 13.18 -3.71
CA LEU A 142 -7.20 13.18 -2.26
C LEU A 142 -8.55 13.79 -1.85
N ASP A 143 -8.93 14.92 -2.46
CA ASP A 143 -10.22 15.60 -2.24
C ASP A 143 -11.44 14.76 -2.65
N ASP A 144 -11.24 13.74 -3.50
CA ASP A 144 -12.31 12.81 -3.92
C ASP A 144 -12.48 11.61 -2.98
N ILE A 145 -11.53 11.40 -2.06
CA ILE A 145 -11.67 10.34 -1.06
C ILE A 145 -12.80 10.76 -0.10
N ASP A 146 -13.82 9.91 0.01
CA ASP A 146 -15.02 10.20 0.81
C ASP A 146 -15.67 8.90 1.31
N PHE A 147 -16.69 9.02 2.14
CA PHE A 147 -17.52 7.89 2.57
C PHE A 147 -18.71 7.66 1.64
N TYR A 148 -18.97 6.39 1.34
CA TYR A 148 -20.23 5.95 0.73
C TYR A 148 -20.76 4.74 1.51
N TYR A 149 -21.93 4.90 2.12
CA TYR A 149 -22.51 3.91 3.05
C TYR A 149 -21.52 3.49 4.15
N ASN A 150 -20.87 4.47 4.80
CA ASN A 150 -19.88 4.28 5.87
C ASN A 150 -18.64 3.45 5.44
N LYS A 151 -18.29 3.48 4.16
CA LYS A 151 -17.07 2.88 3.64
C LYS A 151 -16.29 3.89 2.81
N VAL A 152 -14.98 3.88 2.99
CA VAL A 152 -14.08 4.72 2.19
C VAL A 152 -14.25 4.40 0.70
N LYS A 153 -14.32 5.45 -0.12
CA LYS A 153 -14.42 5.41 -1.57
C LYS A 153 -13.48 6.43 -2.19
N CYS A 154 -12.79 6.00 -3.25
CA CYS A 154 -11.88 6.85 -4.03
C CYS A 154 -12.32 6.77 -5.51
N ARG A 155 -13.42 7.44 -5.88
CA ARG A 155 -14.10 7.22 -7.18
C ARG A 155 -13.23 7.59 -8.36
N LYS A 156 -12.46 8.67 -8.28
CA LYS A 156 -11.52 9.08 -9.32
C LYS A 156 -10.37 8.09 -9.46
N ILE A 157 -9.88 7.53 -8.36
CA ILE A 157 -8.89 6.45 -8.42
C ILE A 157 -9.48 5.20 -9.08
N GLU A 158 -10.72 4.83 -8.72
CA GLU A 158 -11.46 3.74 -9.37
C GLU A 158 -11.59 3.98 -10.89
N GLN A 159 -11.89 5.20 -11.33
CA GLN A 159 -11.94 5.58 -12.74
C GLN A 159 -10.58 5.51 -13.45
N MET A 160 -9.47 5.69 -12.72
CA MET A 160 -8.12 5.60 -13.25
C MET A 160 -7.58 4.16 -13.37
N LEU A 161 -8.32 3.16 -12.88
CA LEU A 161 -7.91 1.75 -12.94
C LEU A 161 -7.43 1.28 -14.32
N PRO A 162 -8.07 1.63 -15.47
CA PRO A 162 -7.56 1.24 -16.78
C PRO A 162 -6.14 1.75 -17.06
N THR A 163 -5.84 2.99 -16.68
CA THR A 163 -4.51 3.61 -16.84
C THR A 163 -3.50 2.98 -15.89
N LEU A 164 -3.85 2.86 -14.61
CA LEU A 164 -3.01 2.24 -13.59
C LEU A 164 -2.68 0.79 -13.96
N ASN A 165 -3.63 0.05 -14.53
CA ASN A 165 -3.41 -1.31 -15.00
C ASN A 165 -2.41 -1.40 -16.16
N LYS A 166 -2.36 -0.40 -17.05
CA LYS A 166 -1.33 -0.35 -18.11
C LYS A 166 0.07 -0.16 -17.51
N LEU A 167 0.20 0.70 -16.49
CA LEU A 167 1.46 0.89 -15.77
C LEU A 167 1.90 -0.41 -15.08
N VAL A 168 0.97 -1.12 -14.43
CA VAL A 168 1.26 -2.43 -13.81
C VAL A 168 1.74 -3.43 -14.86
N VAL A 169 1.11 -3.50 -16.03
CA VAL A 169 1.56 -4.41 -17.10
C VAL A 169 2.95 -4.04 -17.61
N ALA A 170 3.23 -2.74 -17.80
CA ALA A 170 4.56 -2.28 -18.21
C ALA A 170 5.63 -2.62 -17.17
N GLU A 171 5.33 -2.44 -15.89
CA GLU A 171 6.22 -2.80 -14.78
C GLU A 171 6.45 -4.33 -14.72
N GLN A 172 5.42 -5.13 -14.93
CA GLN A 172 5.59 -6.59 -15.03
C GLN A 172 6.47 -7.01 -16.22
N GLN A 173 6.38 -6.29 -17.34
CA GLN A 173 7.19 -6.55 -18.53
C GLN A 173 8.65 -6.17 -18.32
N SER A 174 8.94 -5.07 -17.62
CA SER A 174 10.32 -4.64 -17.34
C SER A 174 11.09 -5.70 -16.54
N TRP A 175 10.41 -6.40 -15.62
CA TRP A 175 10.99 -7.49 -14.84
C TRP A 175 11.25 -8.76 -15.64
N MET A 176 10.51 -8.97 -16.74
CA MET A 176 10.65 -10.15 -17.61
C MET A 176 11.59 -9.89 -18.80
N GLY A 177 11.72 -8.64 -19.24
CA GLY A 177 12.61 -8.23 -20.35
C GLY A 177 14.08 -8.03 -19.96
N SER A 178 14.44 -8.32 -18.70
CA SER A 178 15.80 -8.34 -18.19
C SER A 178 16.40 -9.76 -18.13
N MET A 179 15.74 -10.75 -18.73
CA MET A 179 16.22 -12.13 -18.91
C MET A 179 16.66 -12.38 -20.35
#